data_AF-A0A7Y3XSR4-F1
#
_entry.id   AF-A0A7Y3XSR4-F1
#
_cell.length_a   1.000
_cell.length_b   1.000
_cell.length_c   1.000
_cell.angle_alpha   90.00
_cell.angle_beta   90.00
_cell.angle_gamma   90.00
#
_symmetry.space_group_name_H-M   'P 1'
#
loop_
_entity.id
_entity.type
_entity.pdbx_description
1 polymer ?
#
loop_
_entity_poly.entity_id
_entity_poly.type
_entity_poly.pdbx_seq_one_letter_code
_entity_poly.pdbx_strand_id
1 'polypeptide(L)'
;MLKILHAGRRMRELLLLTTVGLVPVISGLLVMIVQLEMKLAENANISVREAVFSIDQALNRLSEAAHRALPLAGKPCENVRSALQDQVVSRSMLRSLTLVEDNEAYCSSASGSMDYLSSLTLSGQQVELSYGQPDNRRKLLVNFYLQSNGVGVIVTAYASQLRNELDAFQDGLTLVVEFDDRYIWSKGDSRDAQPPSQSEFLANALSAKYGYRIKGGYAQGFTAQEIRQSMLQILPSLMLVGIATSLIVYLGLFRTRSCKPESAANNP
;
A
#
# COMPACT_ATOMS: atom_id res chain seq x y z
N MET A 1 32.79 -28.85 52.45
CA MET A 1 31.57 -29.24 51.70
C MET A 1 30.37 -28.29 51.87
N LEU A 2 30.22 -27.54 52.98
CA LEU A 2 29.05 -26.64 53.21
C LEU A 2 28.94 -25.42 52.25
N LYS A 3 30.06 -24.91 51.72
CA LYS A 3 30.09 -23.77 50.77
C LYS A 3 29.48 -24.11 49.40
N ILE A 4 29.59 -25.37 48.96
CA ILE A 4 29.10 -25.83 47.64
C ILE A 4 27.58 -25.96 47.65
N LEU A 5 26.99 -26.40 48.77
CA LEU A 5 25.54 -26.45 48.99
C LEU A 5 24.88 -25.06 49.06
N HIS A 6 25.54 -24.08 49.68
CA HIS A 6 25.07 -22.69 49.71
C HIS A 6 25.18 -22.00 48.35
N ALA A 7 26.25 -22.26 47.59
CA ALA A 7 26.43 -21.75 46.23
C ALA A 7 25.33 -22.28 45.29
N GLY A 8 24.99 -23.57 45.38
CA GLY A 8 23.91 -24.17 44.59
C GLY A 8 22.53 -23.58 44.89
N ARG A 9 22.20 -23.30 46.16
CA ARG A 9 20.92 -22.68 46.53
C ARG A 9 20.82 -21.22 46.06
N ARG A 10 21.89 -20.43 46.21
CA ARG A 10 21.95 -19.03 45.76
C ARG A 10 21.93 -18.90 44.23
N MET A 11 22.59 -19.81 43.52
CA MET A 11 22.56 -19.89 42.06
C MET A 11 21.17 -20.24 41.54
N ARG A 12 20.47 -21.17 42.20
CA ARG A 12 19.10 -21.58 41.83
C ARG A 12 18.08 -20.46 42.07
N GLU A 13 18.27 -19.65 43.10
CA GLU A 13 17.46 -18.44 43.36
C GLU A 13 17.69 -17.33 42.34
N LEU A 14 18.94 -17.06 41.96
CA LEU A 14 19.25 -16.12 40.88
C LEU A 14 18.67 -16.57 39.54
N LEU A 15 18.72 -17.87 39.26
CA LEU A 15 18.15 -18.45 38.03
C LEU A 15 16.62 -18.35 38.02
N LEU A 16 15.96 -18.56 39.16
CA LEU A 16 14.52 -18.35 39.29
C LEU A 16 14.13 -16.87 39.10
N LEU A 17 14.83 -15.93 39.75
CA LEU A 17 14.52 -14.50 39.63
C LEU A 17 14.74 -13.99 38.20
N THR A 18 15.85 -14.37 37.58
CA THR A 18 16.13 -14.00 36.18
C THR A 18 15.11 -14.60 35.22
N THR A 19 14.71 -15.86 35.41
CA THR A 19 13.68 -16.49 34.56
C THR A 19 12.34 -15.78 34.73
N VAL A 20 11.90 -15.50 35.95
CA VAL A 20 10.60 -14.84 36.21
C VAL A 20 10.56 -13.42 35.65
N GLY A 21 11.65 -12.66 35.75
CA GLY A 21 11.73 -11.31 35.17
C GLY A 21 11.83 -11.30 33.65
N LEU A 22 12.46 -12.31 33.06
CA LEU A 22 12.70 -12.37 31.61
C LEU A 22 11.49 -12.87 30.82
N VAL A 23 10.71 -13.79 31.38
CA VAL A 23 9.49 -14.33 30.76
C VAL A 23 8.53 -13.24 30.25
N PRO A 24 8.10 -12.25 31.05
CA PRO A 24 7.18 -11.20 30.58
C PRO A 24 7.80 -10.29 29.51
N VAL A 25 9.13 -10.09 29.54
CA VAL A 25 9.84 -9.30 28.53
C VAL A 25 9.85 -10.03 27.19
N ILE A 26 10.24 -11.30 27.18
CA ILE A 26 10.27 -12.12 25.96
C ILE A 26 8.87 -12.29 25.39
N SER A 27 7.87 -12.60 26.24
CA SER A 27 6.49 -12.77 25.77
C SER A 27 5.93 -11.46 25.19
N GLY A 28 6.19 -10.32 25.85
CA GLY A 28 5.79 -9.01 25.35
C GLY A 28 6.40 -8.67 23.99
N LEU A 29 7.69 -8.94 23.80
CA LEU A 29 8.37 -8.72 22.51
C LEU A 29 7.82 -9.63 21.42
N LEU A 30 7.59 -10.91 21.71
CA LEU A 30 7.05 -11.86 20.74
C LEU A 30 5.63 -11.44 20.30
N VAL A 31 4.79 -11.08 21.26
CA VAL A 31 3.44 -10.56 21.00
C VAL A 31 3.48 -9.30 20.16
N MET A 32 4.40 -8.37 20.44
CA MET A 32 4.58 -7.14 19.65
C MET A 32 4.92 -7.45 18.19
N ILE A 33 5.87 -8.36 17.93
CA ILE A 33 6.28 -8.73 16.56
C ILE A 33 5.07 -9.30 15.80
N VAL A 34 4.36 -10.25 16.39
CA VAL A 34 3.19 -10.87 15.76
C VAL A 34 2.08 -9.84 15.50
N GLN A 35 1.82 -8.93 16.44
CA GLN A 35 0.85 -7.85 16.25
C GLN A 35 1.24 -6.91 15.11
N LEU A 36 2.51 -6.57 14.99
CA LEU A 36 3.00 -5.71 13.92
C LEU A 36 2.87 -6.39 12.56
N GLU A 37 3.27 -7.66 12.42
CA GLU A 37 3.12 -8.41 11.18
C GLU A 37 1.64 -8.53 10.77
N MET A 38 0.76 -8.85 11.71
CA MET A 38 -0.69 -8.89 11.45
C MET A 38 -1.22 -7.51 11.01
N LYS A 39 -0.75 -6.43 11.64
CA LYS A 39 -1.13 -5.06 11.27
C LYS A 39 -0.65 -4.71 9.87
N LEU A 40 0.59 -5.03 9.51
CA LEU A 40 1.14 -4.76 8.17
C LEU A 40 0.39 -5.57 7.10
N ALA A 41 0.09 -6.85 7.37
CA ALA A 41 -0.68 -7.69 6.46
C ALA A 41 -2.11 -7.17 6.25
N GLU A 42 -2.78 -6.76 7.31
CA GLU A 42 -4.13 -6.19 7.24
C GLU A 42 -4.12 -4.84 6.52
N ASN A 43 -3.16 -3.97 6.85
CA ASN A 43 -3.02 -2.67 6.21
C ASN A 43 -2.79 -2.82 4.70
N ALA A 44 -1.89 -3.72 4.28
CA ALA A 44 -1.68 -4.01 2.86
C ALA A 44 -2.98 -4.45 2.15
N ASN A 45 -3.78 -5.32 2.78
CA ASN A 45 -5.05 -5.77 2.22
C ASN A 45 -6.09 -4.64 2.13
N ILE A 46 -6.24 -3.84 3.19
CA ILE A 46 -7.18 -2.71 3.23
C ILE A 46 -6.76 -1.66 2.19
N SER A 47 -5.50 -1.23 2.21
CA SER A 47 -5.00 -0.20 1.29
C SER A 47 -5.14 -0.61 -0.17
N VAL A 48 -4.91 -1.89 -0.51
CA VAL A 48 -5.13 -2.36 -1.89
C VAL A 48 -6.60 -2.25 -2.31
N ARG A 49 -7.55 -2.56 -1.42
CA ARG A 49 -8.99 -2.43 -1.71
C ARG A 49 -9.41 -0.97 -1.81
N GLU A 50 -8.94 -0.12 -0.91
CA GLU A 50 -9.19 1.32 -0.94
C GLU A 50 -8.57 1.97 -2.18
N ALA A 51 -7.39 1.53 -2.60
CA ALA A 51 -6.75 1.99 -3.83
C ALA A 51 -7.58 1.65 -5.06
N VAL A 52 -8.19 0.45 -5.12
CA VAL A 52 -9.11 0.10 -6.21
C VAL A 52 -10.28 1.07 -6.23
N PHE A 53 -10.87 1.38 -5.07
CA PHE A 53 -11.96 2.34 -5.00
C PHE A 53 -11.55 3.75 -5.47
N SER A 54 -10.38 4.24 -5.03
CA SER A 54 -9.88 5.57 -5.43
C SER A 54 -9.58 5.65 -6.93
N ILE A 55 -8.90 4.65 -7.49
CA ILE A 55 -8.59 4.59 -8.92
C ILE A 55 -9.86 4.42 -9.75
N ASP A 56 -10.82 3.59 -9.33
CA ASP A 56 -12.13 3.48 -9.97
C ASP A 56 -12.86 4.83 -9.98
N GLN A 57 -12.77 5.61 -8.89
CA GLN A 57 -13.34 6.95 -8.84
C GLN A 57 -12.65 7.92 -9.81
N ALA A 58 -11.32 7.86 -9.93
CA ALA A 58 -10.58 8.66 -10.90
C ALA A 58 -10.96 8.32 -12.34
N LEU A 59 -11.11 7.02 -12.67
CA LEU A 59 -11.56 6.56 -13.99
C LEU A 59 -13.04 6.88 -14.24
N ASN A 60 -13.89 6.87 -13.22
CA ASN A 60 -15.29 7.31 -13.35
C ASN A 60 -15.39 8.76 -13.85
N ARG A 61 -14.53 9.66 -13.38
CA ARG A 61 -14.49 11.05 -13.86
C ARG A 61 -14.16 11.13 -15.36
N LEU A 62 -13.32 10.22 -15.87
CA LEU A 62 -13.04 10.09 -17.31
C LEU A 62 -14.25 9.54 -18.06
N SER A 63 -14.88 8.50 -17.51
CA SER A 63 -16.11 7.94 -18.07
C SER A 63 -17.20 8.99 -18.21
N GLU A 64 -17.45 9.82 -17.19
CA GLU A 64 -18.42 10.91 -17.28
C GLU A 64 -18.04 11.99 -18.31
N ALA A 65 -16.75 12.22 -18.55
CA ALA A 65 -16.31 13.12 -19.61
C ALA A 65 -16.60 12.51 -20.98
N ALA A 66 -16.36 11.21 -21.15
CA ALA A 66 -16.65 10.48 -22.38
C ALA A 66 -18.15 10.54 -22.72
N HIS A 67 -19.03 10.27 -21.73
CA HIS A 67 -20.49 10.34 -21.92
C HIS A 67 -20.97 11.74 -22.31
N ARG A 68 -20.32 12.80 -21.83
CA ARG A 68 -20.66 14.19 -22.21
C ARG A 68 -20.17 14.57 -23.61
N ALA A 69 -19.08 13.97 -24.06
CA ALA A 69 -18.55 14.16 -25.41
C ALA A 69 -19.22 13.26 -26.45
N LEU A 70 -19.86 12.15 -26.03
CA LEU A 70 -20.49 11.18 -26.92
C LEU A 70 -21.53 11.79 -27.89
N PRO A 71 -22.38 12.76 -27.52
CA PRO A 71 -23.31 13.41 -28.46
C PRO A 71 -22.63 14.25 -29.56
N LEU A 72 -21.32 14.48 -29.46
CA LEU A 72 -20.52 15.15 -30.48
C LEU A 72 -19.95 14.15 -31.50
N ALA A 73 -19.88 12.86 -31.16
CA ALA A 73 -19.42 11.80 -32.06
C ALA A 73 -20.40 11.61 -33.23
N GLY A 74 -19.86 11.37 -34.44
CA GLY A 74 -20.64 11.28 -35.69
C GLY A 74 -20.94 12.63 -36.35
N LYS A 75 -20.47 13.75 -35.78
CA LYS A 75 -20.53 15.08 -36.43
C LYS A 75 -19.21 15.39 -37.12
N PRO A 76 -19.22 16.22 -38.20
CA PRO A 76 -18.00 16.62 -38.88
C PRO A 76 -17.08 17.42 -37.94
N CYS A 77 -15.77 17.13 -38.00
CA CYS A 77 -14.78 17.66 -37.04
C CYS A 77 -14.77 19.19 -36.98
N GLU A 78 -14.94 19.88 -38.11
CA GLU A 78 -14.98 21.35 -38.20
C GLU A 78 -16.04 21.99 -37.29
N ASN A 79 -17.16 21.30 -37.07
CA ASN A 79 -18.28 21.84 -36.29
C ASN A 79 -18.18 21.53 -34.79
N VAL A 80 -17.37 20.54 -34.40
CA VAL A 80 -17.30 20.06 -33.00
C VAL A 80 -15.97 20.32 -32.32
N ARG A 81 -14.93 20.67 -33.08
CA ARG A 81 -13.58 20.89 -32.54
C ARG A 81 -13.54 21.95 -31.44
N SER A 82 -14.24 23.08 -31.62
CA SER A 82 -14.33 24.14 -30.60
C SER A 82 -15.01 23.63 -29.33
N ALA A 83 -16.15 22.95 -29.47
CA ALA A 83 -16.86 22.36 -28.33
C ALA A 83 -16.02 21.34 -27.56
N LEU A 84 -15.21 20.54 -28.26
CA LEU A 84 -14.27 19.60 -27.62
C LEU A 84 -13.16 20.34 -26.85
N GLN A 85 -12.61 21.42 -27.42
CA GLN A 85 -11.61 22.24 -26.75
C GLN A 85 -12.17 22.91 -25.49
N ASP A 86 -13.40 23.44 -25.54
CA ASP A 86 -14.08 24.02 -24.38
C ASP A 86 -14.28 22.98 -23.25
N GLN A 87 -14.62 21.73 -23.60
CA GLN A 87 -14.74 20.64 -22.63
C GLN A 87 -13.41 20.25 -21.98
N VAL A 88 -12.29 20.34 -22.70
CA VAL A 88 -10.95 20.09 -22.14
C VAL A 88 -10.49 21.26 -21.27
N VAL A 89 -10.68 22.51 -21.72
CA VAL A 89 -10.27 23.70 -20.98
C VAL A 89 -11.02 23.83 -19.65
N SER A 90 -12.31 23.48 -19.63
CA SER A 90 -13.11 23.45 -18.40
C SER A 90 -12.70 22.35 -17.40
N ARG A 91 -11.84 21.40 -17.81
CA ARG A 91 -11.41 20.25 -17.00
C ARG A 91 -9.89 20.10 -17.06
N SER A 92 -9.20 20.74 -16.13
CA SER A 92 -7.72 20.71 -16.01
C SER A 92 -7.09 19.30 -15.94
N MET A 93 -7.89 18.28 -15.60
CA MET A 93 -7.50 16.87 -15.55
C MET A 93 -7.36 16.22 -16.94
N LEU A 94 -8.05 16.74 -17.96
CA LEU A 94 -8.03 16.18 -19.30
C LEU A 94 -6.86 16.73 -20.12
N ARG A 95 -6.23 15.87 -20.91
CA ARG A 95 -5.25 16.27 -21.93
C ARG A 95 -5.93 16.49 -23.27
N SER A 96 -6.81 15.57 -23.67
CA SER A 96 -7.51 15.63 -24.94
C SER A 96 -8.78 14.79 -24.96
N LEU A 97 -9.70 15.17 -25.83
CA LEU A 97 -10.86 14.39 -26.22
C LEU A 97 -10.75 14.06 -27.71
N THR A 98 -10.93 12.80 -28.05
CA THR A 98 -10.83 12.29 -29.42
C THR A 98 -12.11 11.55 -29.76
N LEU A 99 -12.70 11.86 -30.91
CA LEU A 99 -13.88 11.18 -31.42
C LEU A 99 -13.45 10.08 -32.39
N VAL A 100 -14.18 8.96 -32.31
CA VAL A 100 -13.93 7.74 -33.08
C VAL A 100 -15.19 7.42 -33.87
N GLU A 101 -15.01 6.99 -35.11
CA GLU A 101 -16.06 6.47 -35.99
C GLU A 101 -15.49 5.22 -36.67
N ASP A 102 -16.23 4.11 -36.66
CA ASP A 102 -15.79 2.84 -37.25
C ASP A 102 -14.39 2.38 -36.80
N ASN A 103 -14.10 2.55 -35.51
CA ASN A 103 -12.81 2.27 -34.85
C ASN A 103 -11.63 3.17 -35.29
N GLU A 104 -11.84 4.18 -36.11
CA GLU A 104 -10.82 5.14 -36.51
C GLU A 104 -11.02 6.49 -35.80
N ALA A 105 -9.94 7.02 -35.23
CA ALA A 105 -9.94 8.34 -34.61
C ALA A 105 -9.92 9.43 -35.68
N TYR A 106 -11.03 10.18 -35.82
CA TYR A 106 -11.20 11.15 -36.91
C TYR A 106 -11.08 12.61 -36.47
N CYS A 107 -11.32 12.92 -35.18
CA CYS A 107 -11.29 14.29 -34.67
C CYS A 107 -10.71 14.34 -33.25
N SER A 108 -9.88 15.33 -32.97
CA SER A 108 -9.26 15.51 -31.65
C SER A 108 -9.25 16.98 -31.22
N SER A 109 -9.45 17.21 -29.92
CA SER A 109 -9.32 18.54 -29.31
C SER A 109 -7.87 19.04 -29.32
N ALA A 110 -6.92 18.12 -29.24
CA ALA A 110 -5.49 18.40 -29.25
C ALA A 110 -4.89 18.18 -30.64
N SER A 111 -3.95 19.04 -31.01
CA SER A 111 -3.17 18.89 -32.22
C SER A 111 -2.12 17.77 -32.06
N GLY A 112 -2.11 16.81 -32.98
CA GLY A 112 -1.14 15.71 -32.99
C GLY A 112 -1.67 14.49 -33.76
N SER A 113 -0.79 13.54 -34.06
CA SER A 113 -1.19 12.24 -34.62
C SER A 113 -2.06 11.47 -33.61
N MET A 114 -3.09 10.80 -34.12
CA MET A 114 -4.03 9.98 -33.34
C MET A 114 -3.78 8.48 -33.54
N ASP A 115 -2.78 8.10 -34.34
CA ASP A 115 -2.56 6.72 -34.80
C ASP A 115 -2.30 5.74 -33.65
N TYR A 116 -1.73 6.24 -32.54
CA TYR A 116 -1.48 5.44 -31.34
C TYR A 116 -2.77 4.99 -30.63
N LEU A 117 -3.87 5.73 -30.83
CA LEU A 117 -5.17 5.45 -30.21
C LEU A 117 -5.96 4.36 -30.95
N SER A 118 -5.63 4.08 -32.22
CA SER A 118 -6.30 3.03 -33.00
C SER A 118 -6.02 1.63 -32.43
N SER A 119 -4.90 1.45 -31.72
CA SER A 119 -4.61 0.19 -31.02
C SER A 119 -5.63 -0.10 -29.90
N LEU A 120 -6.07 0.95 -29.20
CA LEU A 120 -7.07 0.87 -28.13
C LEU A 120 -8.46 0.50 -28.66
N THR A 121 -8.89 1.15 -29.75
CA THR A 121 -10.21 0.89 -30.37
C THR A 121 -10.30 -0.54 -30.91
N LEU A 122 -9.21 -1.05 -31.47
CA LEU A 122 -9.12 -2.42 -31.99
C LEU A 122 -9.03 -3.47 -30.87
N SER A 123 -8.33 -3.16 -29.76
CA SER A 123 -8.22 -4.07 -28.62
C SER A 123 -9.54 -4.27 -27.88
N GLY A 124 -10.50 -3.35 -28.02
CA GLY A 124 -11.77 -3.36 -27.30
C GLY A 124 -11.64 -3.12 -25.79
N GLN A 125 -10.45 -2.73 -25.32
CA GLN A 125 -10.19 -2.45 -23.91
C GLN A 125 -10.75 -1.07 -23.55
N GLN A 126 -11.33 -0.94 -22.35
CA GLN A 126 -11.92 0.33 -21.91
C GLN A 126 -10.86 1.33 -21.41
N VAL A 127 -9.75 0.85 -20.86
CA VAL A 127 -8.69 1.69 -20.30
C VAL A 127 -7.34 1.15 -20.70
N GLU A 128 -6.46 2.02 -21.19
CA GLU A 128 -5.07 1.69 -21.48
C GLU A 128 -4.14 2.80 -20.95
N LEU A 129 -2.98 2.40 -20.44
CA LEU A 129 -1.87 3.31 -20.20
C LEU A 129 -1.08 3.49 -21.49
N SER A 130 -0.98 4.72 -22.03
CA SER A 130 -0.15 4.99 -23.19
C SER A 130 0.96 6.00 -22.93
N TYR A 131 2.04 5.88 -23.69
CA TYR A 131 3.01 6.96 -23.80
C TYR A 131 2.51 7.91 -24.88
N GLY A 132 2.43 9.20 -24.56
CA GLY A 132 2.20 10.20 -25.59
C GLY A 132 3.30 10.16 -26.66
N GLN A 133 3.09 10.87 -27.76
CA GLN A 133 4.12 11.14 -28.77
C GLN A 133 5.49 11.42 -28.13
N PRO A 134 6.61 11.05 -28.79
CA PRO A 134 7.97 11.26 -28.31
C PRO A 134 8.36 12.76 -28.33
N ASP A 135 7.56 13.58 -27.68
CA ASP A 135 7.94 14.91 -27.23
C ASP A 135 8.85 14.77 -26.01
N ASN A 136 9.70 15.76 -25.79
CA ASN A 136 10.78 15.76 -24.81
C ASN A 136 10.30 15.54 -23.35
N ARG A 137 8.99 15.64 -23.10
CA ARG A 137 8.37 15.43 -21.79
C ARG A 137 7.82 14.02 -21.53
N ARG A 138 7.87 13.09 -22.51
CA ARG A 138 7.45 11.66 -22.44
C ARG A 138 6.54 11.34 -21.23
N LYS A 139 5.36 11.96 -21.17
CA LYS A 139 4.44 11.77 -20.03
C LYS A 139 3.59 10.52 -20.27
N LEU A 140 3.39 9.74 -19.21
CA LEU A 140 2.43 8.64 -19.22
C LEU A 140 1.00 9.19 -19.20
N LEU A 141 0.16 8.62 -20.04
CA LEU A 141 -1.22 9.01 -20.27
C LEU A 141 -2.14 7.84 -19.94
N VAL A 142 -3.38 8.16 -19.58
CA VAL A 142 -4.46 7.19 -19.41
C VAL A 142 -5.48 7.49 -20.48
N ASN A 143 -5.77 6.52 -21.33
CA ASN A 143 -6.81 6.60 -22.35
C ASN A 143 -8.00 5.78 -21.89
N PHE A 144 -9.18 6.40 -21.86
CA PHE A 144 -10.44 5.75 -21.60
C PHE A 144 -11.28 5.73 -22.89
N TYR A 145 -11.72 4.56 -23.33
CA TYR A 145 -12.52 4.38 -24.53
C TYR A 145 -13.97 4.04 -24.20
N LEU A 146 -14.89 4.79 -24.79
CA LEU A 146 -16.33 4.55 -24.74
C LEU A 146 -16.87 4.45 -26.16
N GLN A 147 -17.53 3.34 -26.48
CA GLN A 147 -18.20 3.12 -27.76
C GLN A 147 -19.71 3.00 -27.58
N SER A 148 -20.48 3.56 -28.52
CA SER A 148 -21.93 3.44 -28.60
C SER A 148 -22.39 3.54 -30.05
N ASN A 149 -23.11 2.53 -30.55
CA ASN A 149 -23.73 2.53 -31.89
C ASN A 149 -22.79 2.89 -33.05
N GLY A 150 -21.56 2.35 -33.07
CA GLY A 150 -20.58 2.55 -34.16
C GLY A 150 -19.72 3.82 -34.03
N VAL A 151 -20.11 4.75 -33.16
CA VAL A 151 -19.31 5.93 -32.80
C VAL A 151 -18.70 5.77 -31.41
N GLY A 152 -17.63 6.50 -31.13
CA GLY A 152 -16.95 6.41 -29.85
C GLY A 152 -16.22 7.68 -29.46
N VAL A 153 -15.77 7.69 -28.21
CA VAL A 153 -14.97 8.77 -27.64
C VAL A 153 -13.82 8.16 -26.87
N ILE A 154 -12.63 8.69 -27.11
CA ILE A 154 -11.44 8.45 -26.31
C ILE A 154 -11.16 9.69 -25.48
N VAL A 155 -11.05 9.49 -24.17
CA VAL A 155 -10.68 10.52 -23.22
C VAL A 155 -9.25 10.25 -22.77
N THR A 156 -8.35 11.17 -23.06
CA THR A 156 -6.95 11.07 -22.65
C THR A 156 -6.70 12.03 -21.47
N ALA A 157 -6.16 11.50 -20.38
CA ALA A 157 -5.77 12.26 -19.20
C ALA A 157 -4.32 11.98 -18.81
N TYR A 158 -3.75 12.86 -17.98
CA TYR A 158 -2.41 12.64 -17.44
C TYR A 158 -2.44 11.58 -16.33
N ALA A 159 -1.53 10.61 -16.41
CA ALA A 159 -1.43 9.58 -15.38
C ALA A 159 -0.92 10.12 -14.03
N SER A 160 -0.48 11.38 -13.96
CA SER A 160 -0.16 12.06 -12.69
C SER A 160 -1.34 12.11 -11.73
N GLN A 161 -2.58 12.12 -12.25
CA GLN A 161 -3.75 12.04 -11.39
C GLN A 161 -3.79 10.71 -10.63
N LEU A 162 -3.59 9.60 -11.33
CA LEU A 162 -3.52 8.27 -10.70
C LEU A 162 -2.34 8.20 -9.73
N ARG A 163 -1.19 8.80 -10.07
CA ARG A 163 -0.04 8.86 -9.14
C ARG A 163 -0.38 9.56 -7.83
N ASN A 164 -1.11 10.67 -7.88
CA ASN A 164 -1.52 11.39 -6.68
C ASN A 164 -2.47 10.54 -5.82
N GLU A 165 -3.39 9.79 -6.44
CA GLU A 165 -4.26 8.86 -5.71
C GLU A 165 -3.44 7.72 -5.06
N LEU A 166 -2.38 7.24 -5.72
CA LEU A 166 -1.49 6.20 -5.18
C LEU A 166 -0.54 6.71 -4.09
N ASP A 167 -0.12 7.96 -4.16
CA ASP A 167 0.75 8.60 -3.17
C ASP A 167 0.01 8.96 -1.87
N ALA A 168 -1.33 9.01 -1.91
CA ALA A 168 -2.16 9.26 -0.73
C ALA A 168 -2.05 8.15 0.33
N PHE A 169 -1.65 6.94 -0.07
CA PHE A 169 -1.44 5.82 0.84
C PHE A 169 -0.05 5.93 1.47
N GLN A 170 0.02 6.71 2.54
CA GLN A 170 1.20 6.84 3.40
C GLN A 170 1.39 5.55 4.23
N ASP A 171 2.55 5.41 4.90
CA ASP A 171 2.96 4.28 5.76
C ASP A 171 3.96 3.29 5.12
N GLY A 172 4.67 3.69 4.07
CA GLY A 172 5.74 2.88 3.47
C GLY A 172 5.25 1.71 2.61
N LEU A 173 3.93 1.53 2.50
CA LEU A 173 3.31 0.62 1.55
C LEU A 173 3.52 1.16 0.12
N THR A 174 3.94 0.29 -0.78
CA THR A 174 4.05 0.64 -2.20
C THR A 174 2.91 0.02 -2.98
N LEU A 175 2.11 0.85 -3.65
CA LEU A 175 1.01 0.43 -4.52
C LEU A 175 1.41 0.59 -5.99
N VAL A 176 1.17 -0.47 -6.77
CA VAL A 176 1.41 -0.53 -8.21
C VAL A 176 0.11 -0.89 -8.89
N VAL A 177 -0.30 -0.08 -9.86
CA VAL A 177 -1.46 -0.36 -10.72
C VAL A 177 -0.95 -0.89 -12.04
N GLU A 178 -1.45 -2.04 -12.46
CA GLU A 178 -1.11 -2.72 -13.71
C GLU A 178 -2.31 -2.71 -14.66
N PHE A 179 -2.09 -2.13 -15.84
CA PHE A 179 -2.95 -2.22 -17.00
C PHE A 179 -2.22 -3.04 -18.05
N ASP A 180 -2.57 -4.32 -18.14
CA ASP A 180 -1.96 -5.29 -19.05
C ASP A 180 -0.43 -5.40 -18.91
N ASP A 181 0.36 -4.94 -19.89
CA ASP A 181 1.82 -4.94 -19.90
C ASP A 181 2.46 -3.72 -19.20
N ARG A 182 1.64 -2.72 -18.85
CA ARG A 182 2.08 -1.44 -18.29
C ARG A 182 1.63 -1.28 -16.85
N TYR A 183 2.42 -0.53 -16.10
CA TYR A 183 2.26 -0.32 -14.68
C TYR A 183 2.73 1.07 -14.26
N ILE A 184 2.13 1.55 -13.18
CA ILE A 184 2.39 2.87 -12.59
C ILE A 184 2.34 2.78 -11.07
N TRP A 185 3.20 3.55 -10.40
CA TRP A 185 3.14 3.78 -8.96
C TRP A 185 3.38 5.26 -8.65
N SER A 186 3.34 5.63 -7.37
CA SER A 186 3.49 7.02 -6.92
C SER A 186 4.74 7.71 -7.46
N LYS A 187 5.87 7.00 -7.58
CA LYS A 187 7.18 7.58 -7.94
C LYS A 187 7.63 7.30 -9.37
N GLY A 188 6.94 6.45 -10.13
CA GLY A 188 7.45 5.97 -11.43
C GLY A 188 6.45 5.20 -12.28
N ASP A 189 6.94 4.58 -13.35
CA ASP A 189 6.17 3.77 -14.30
C ASP A 189 7.01 2.67 -14.97
N SER A 190 6.41 1.87 -15.86
CA SER A 190 7.06 0.73 -16.53
C SER A 190 8.36 0.99 -17.27
N ARG A 191 8.78 2.24 -17.42
CA ARG A 191 10.07 2.58 -18.03
C ARG A 191 11.23 2.53 -17.05
N ASP A 192 10.98 2.53 -15.75
CA ASP A 192 12.06 2.46 -14.78
C ASP A 192 12.69 1.06 -14.80
N ALA A 193 14.02 1.01 -14.66
CA ALA A 193 14.81 -0.20 -14.88
C ALA A 193 14.44 -1.37 -13.93
N GLN A 194 13.87 -1.05 -12.76
CA GLN A 194 13.45 -2.06 -11.78
C GLN A 194 12.07 -1.67 -11.23
N PRO A 195 11.10 -2.61 -11.20
CA PRO A 195 9.84 -2.38 -10.51
C PRO A 195 10.09 -2.19 -9.00
N PRO A 196 9.22 -1.46 -8.29
CA PRO A 196 9.36 -1.30 -6.85
C PRO A 196 9.26 -2.65 -6.14
N SER A 197 10.03 -2.81 -5.06
CA SER A 197 9.95 -4.01 -4.22
C SER A 197 8.64 -4.06 -3.46
N GLN A 198 7.93 -5.19 -3.56
CA GLN A 198 6.68 -5.49 -2.85
C GLN A 198 6.70 -6.90 -2.24
N SER A 199 7.90 -7.34 -1.80
CA SER A 199 8.15 -8.73 -1.38
C SER A 199 7.48 -9.10 -0.06
N GLU A 200 7.21 -8.11 0.81
CA GLU A 200 6.63 -8.34 2.14
C GLU A 200 5.14 -8.00 2.13
N PHE A 201 4.33 -8.90 2.68
CA PHE A 201 2.87 -8.75 2.77
C PHE A 201 2.19 -8.36 1.45
N LEU A 202 2.56 -9.04 0.36
CA LEU A 202 1.97 -8.80 -0.95
C LEU A 202 0.46 -9.07 -0.94
N ALA A 203 -0.32 -8.04 -1.22
CA ALA A 203 -1.74 -8.09 -1.44
C ALA A 203 -2.07 -7.69 -2.88
N ASN A 204 -3.15 -8.24 -3.43
CA ASN A 204 -3.59 -7.95 -4.78
C ASN A 204 -5.11 -7.80 -4.84
N ALA A 205 -5.57 -6.93 -5.74
CA ALA A 205 -6.99 -6.79 -6.06
C ALA A 205 -7.17 -6.50 -7.55
N LEU A 206 -8.31 -6.91 -8.08
CA LEU A 206 -8.71 -6.66 -9.46
C LEU A 206 -9.91 -5.70 -9.46
N SER A 207 -9.87 -4.66 -10.28
CA SER A 207 -11.06 -3.84 -10.52
C SER A 207 -12.07 -4.60 -11.37
N ALA A 208 -13.24 -4.86 -10.80
CA ALA A 208 -14.35 -5.47 -11.53
C ALA A 208 -14.90 -4.54 -12.64
N LYS A 209 -14.71 -3.23 -12.51
CA LYS A 209 -15.28 -2.23 -13.41
C LYS A 209 -14.40 -1.96 -14.62
N TYR A 210 -13.08 -1.84 -14.41
CA TYR A 210 -12.14 -1.42 -15.46
C TYR A 210 -11.06 -2.47 -15.78
N GLY A 211 -11.05 -3.61 -15.09
CA GLY A 211 -10.21 -4.76 -15.44
C GLY A 211 -8.72 -4.63 -15.12
N TYR A 212 -8.28 -3.54 -14.48
CA TYR A 212 -6.90 -3.37 -14.04
C TYR A 212 -6.63 -4.10 -12.71
N ARG A 213 -5.35 -4.34 -12.42
CA ARG A 213 -4.91 -4.98 -11.17
C ARG A 213 -4.13 -4.00 -10.30
N ILE A 214 -4.36 -4.04 -9.00
CA ILE A 214 -3.50 -3.36 -8.02
C ILE A 214 -2.71 -4.42 -7.26
N LYS A 215 -1.42 -4.18 -7.13
CA LYS A 215 -0.51 -4.91 -6.23
C LYS A 215 -0.02 -3.93 -5.17
N GLY A 216 -0.12 -4.32 -3.91
CA GLY A 216 0.37 -3.56 -2.78
C GLY A 216 1.27 -4.42 -1.90
N GLY A 217 2.34 -3.85 -1.39
CA GLY A 217 3.22 -4.55 -0.47
C GLY A 217 4.33 -3.65 0.04
N TYR A 218 5.08 -4.17 1.00
CA TYR A 218 6.22 -3.49 1.58
C TYR A 218 7.53 -3.91 0.91
N ALA A 219 8.49 -3.00 0.91
CA ALA A 219 9.83 -3.28 0.44
C ALA A 219 10.53 -4.30 1.37
N GLN A 220 11.49 -5.04 0.82
CA GLN A 220 12.27 -5.98 1.61
C GLN A 220 13.00 -5.25 2.76
N GLY A 221 12.93 -5.81 3.97
CA GLY A 221 13.53 -5.27 5.18
C GLY A 221 12.68 -4.24 5.92
N PHE A 222 11.50 -3.87 5.39
CA PHE A 222 10.63 -2.90 6.03
C PHE A 222 10.14 -3.40 7.39
N THR A 223 9.68 -4.66 7.47
CA THR A 223 9.22 -5.25 8.74
C THR A 223 10.31 -5.24 9.80
N ALA A 224 11.53 -5.60 9.44
CA ALA A 224 12.67 -5.61 10.37
C ALA A 224 13.01 -4.21 10.88
N GLN A 225 12.96 -3.21 10.00
CA GLN A 225 13.16 -1.81 10.38
C GLN A 225 12.06 -1.33 11.34
N GLU A 226 10.80 -1.65 11.05
CA GLU A 226 9.65 -1.25 11.86
C GLU A 226 9.63 -1.95 13.23
N ILE A 227 10.01 -3.24 13.29
CA ILE A 227 10.23 -3.97 14.55
C ILE A 227 11.32 -3.30 15.37
N ARG A 228 12.45 -2.93 14.75
CA ARG A 228 13.57 -2.27 15.45
C ARG A 228 13.15 -0.93 16.04
N GLN A 229 12.39 -0.14 15.29
CA GLN A 229 11.89 1.16 15.73
C GLN A 229 10.86 1.02 16.86
N SER A 230 9.91 0.09 16.72
CA SER A 230 8.88 -0.20 17.74
C SER A 230 9.50 -0.75 19.03
N MET A 231 10.50 -1.63 18.90
CA MET A 231 11.21 -2.21 20.03
C MET A 231 11.92 -1.15 20.88
N LEU A 232 12.53 -0.12 20.27
CA LEU A 232 13.16 0.96 21.03
C LEU A 232 12.16 1.74 21.91
N GLN A 233 10.89 1.80 21.50
CA GLN A 233 9.84 2.49 22.26
C GLN A 233 9.23 1.62 23.36
N ILE A 234 9.08 0.31 23.12
CA ILE A 234 8.36 -0.61 24.02
C ILE A 234 9.31 -1.29 25.03
N LEU A 235 10.59 -1.46 24.70
CA LEU A 235 11.55 -2.16 25.56
C LEU A 235 11.70 -1.55 26.96
N PRO A 236 11.72 -0.21 27.17
CA PRO A 236 11.81 0.38 28.51
C PRO A 236 10.64 0.00 29.42
N SER A 237 9.42 -0.05 28.89
CA SER A 237 8.22 -0.39 29.69
C SER A 237 8.19 -1.86 30.05
N LEU A 238 8.56 -2.76 29.11
CA LEU A 238 8.70 -4.19 29.39
C LEU A 238 9.77 -4.46 30.44
N MET A 239 10.91 -3.76 30.38
CA MET A 239 11.97 -3.87 31.39
C MET A 239 11.47 -3.48 32.78
N LEU A 240 10.66 -2.42 32.90
CA LEU A 240 10.07 -2.02 34.19
C LEU A 240 9.17 -3.12 34.75
N VAL A 241 8.33 -3.74 33.92
CA VAL A 241 7.48 -4.88 34.31
C VAL A 241 8.32 -6.09 34.74
N GLY A 242 9.38 -6.41 34.02
CA GLY A 242 10.32 -7.48 34.36
C GLY A 242 11.04 -7.25 35.70
N ILE A 243 11.44 -6.00 35.97
CA ILE A 243 12.08 -5.62 37.25
C ILE A 243 11.06 -5.71 38.40
N ALA A 244 9.84 -5.19 38.20
CA ALA A 244 8.80 -5.20 39.23
C ALA A 244 8.38 -6.64 39.60
N THR A 245 8.18 -7.51 38.61
CA THR A 245 7.85 -8.93 38.84
C THR A 245 8.97 -9.66 39.58
N SER A 246 10.23 -9.41 39.21
CA SER A 246 11.40 -9.96 39.90
C SER A 246 11.49 -9.48 41.36
N LEU A 247 11.23 -8.19 41.60
CA LEU A 247 11.27 -7.60 42.95
C LEU A 247 10.19 -8.19 43.86
N ILE A 248 8.97 -8.39 43.35
CA ILE A 248 7.85 -8.99 44.11
C ILE A 248 8.21 -10.42 44.54
N VAL A 249 8.73 -11.24 43.62
CA VAL A 249 9.15 -12.61 43.94
C VAL A 249 10.31 -12.63 44.93
N TYR A 250 11.27 -11.72 44.79
CA TYR A 250 12.36 -11.56 45.74
C TYR A 250 11.86 -11.25 47.16
N LEU A 251 10.94 -10.29 47.30
CA LEU A 251 10.35 -9.93 48.60
C LEU A 251 9.53 -11.08 49.21
N GLY A 252 8.82 -11.86 48.39
CA GLY A 252 8.09 -13.06 48.84
C GLY A 252 9.01 -14.16 49.39
N LEU A 253 10.13 -14.42 48.70
CA LEU A 253 11.17 -15.36 49.17
C LEU A 253 11.87 -14.85 50.42
N PHE A 254 12.05 -13.52 50.57
CA PHE A 254 12.65 -12.94 51.77
C PHE A 254 11.72 -13.02 52.98
N ARG A 255 10.43 -12.71 52.83
CA ARG A 255 9.43 -12.80 53.92
C ARG A 255 9.25 -14.22 54.45
N THR A 256 9.25 -15.23 53.58
CA THR A 256 9.15 -16.63 53.99
C THR A 256 10.38 -17.11 54.78
N ARG A 257 11.56 -16.50 54.59
CA ARG A 257 12.76 -16.77 55.40
C ARG A 257 12.68 -16.18 56.81
N SER A 258 12.04 -15.02 56.99
CA SER A 258 11.89 -14.37 58.30
C SER A 258 10.87 -15.04 59.22
N CYS A 259 10.07 -15.98 58.70
CA CYS A 259 8.95 -16.61 59.41
C CYS A 259 9.20 -18.10 59.75
N LYS A 260 10.46 -18.57 59.78
CA LYS A 260 10.77 -19.91 60.30
C LYS A 260 11.11 -19.80 61.79
N PRO A 261 10.19 -20.16 62.72
CA PRO A 261 10.53 -20.19 64.14
C PRO A 261 11.44 -21.40 64.38
N GLU A 262 12.51 -21.16 65.12
CA GLU A 262 13.37 -22.17 65.71
C GLU A 262 12.52 -23.04 66.66
N SER A 263 12.11 -24.23 66.21
CA SER A 263 11.48 -25.25 67.07
C SER A 263 12.33 -26.52 67.05
N ALA A 264 13.35 -26.53 67.91
CA ALA A 264 14.08 -27.66 68.46
C ALA A 264 15.21 -27.08 69.32
N ALA A 265 15.41 -27.35 70.60
CA ALA A 265 14.86 -28.32 71.52
C ALA A 265 15.25 -27.82 72.94
N ASN A 266 14.38 -27.96 73.93
CA ASN A 266 14.81 -28.13 75.32
C ASN A 266 13.64 -28.71 76.13
N ASN A 267 13.77 -29.98 76.48
CA ASN A 267 13.35 -30.64 77.72
C ASN A 267 13.65 -32.14 77.56
N PRO A 268 13.96 -32.88 78.65
CA PRO A 268 13.79 -32.52 80.06
C PRO A 268 15.08 -32.18 80.80
#